data_AF-A0AAQ3WLJ2-F1
#
_entry.id   AF-A0AAQ3WLJ2-F1
#
_cell.length_a   1.000
_cell.length_b   1.000
_cell.length_c   1.000
_cell.angle_alpha   90.00
_cell.angle_beta   90.00
_cell.angle_gamma   90.00
#
_symmetry.space_group_name_H-M   'P 1'
#
loop_
_entity.id
_entity.type
_entity.pdbx_description
1 polymer ?
#
loop_
_entity_poly.entity_id
_entity_poly.type
_entity_poly.pdbx_seq_one_letter_code
_entity_poly.pdbx_strand_id
1 'polypeptide(L)'
;MCLLSSIPQFICLFVTYLQDHLAQMMETLGKMPRKMATSGTRSKDYFDRYGDLKRIKRLKFWPVDRILVERFDFTEPDAKGFTDFLQPILDFTPENRPSAMQCLKHPWLN
;
A
#
# COMPACT_ATOMS: atom_id res chain seq x y z
N MET A 1 8.40 24.71 12.68
CA MET A 1 8.36 23.91 11.43
C MET A 1 8.90 22.50 11.73
N CYS A 2 8.50 21.83 12.80
CA CYS A 2 7.29 20.99 12.94
C CYS A 2 7.14 19.83 11.92
N LEU A 3 8.14 19.53 11.10
CA LEU A 3 8.09 18.39 10.16
C LEU A 3 8.56 17.05 10.75
N LEU A 4 9.03 17.02 12.00
CA LEU A 4 9.50 15.79 12.66
C LEU A 4 8.75 15.45 13.96
N SER A 5 7.91 16.35 14.47
CA SER A 5 7.18 16.14 15.75
C SER A 5 5.81 15.48 15.59
N SER A 6 5.31 15.29 14.35
CA SER A 6 4.06 14.56 14.07
C SER A 6 4.28 13.15 13.51
N ILE A 7 5.54 12.70 13.50
CA ILE A 7 5.93 11.31 13.19
C ILE A 7 5.82 10.34 14.40
N PRO A 8 5.47 10.70 15.66
CA PRO A 8 5.47 9.72 16.75
C PRO A 8 4.28 8.74 16.70
N GLN A 9 3.34 8.88 15.76
CA GLN A 9 2.37 7.83 15.43
C GLN A 9 2.86 6.84 14.35
N PHE A 10 3.88 7.19 13.58
CA PHE A 10 4.49 6.31 12.59
C PHE A 10 5.59 5.41 13.20
N ILE A 11 6.15 5.79 14.36
CA ILE A 11 7.32 5.12 14.96
C ILE A 11 6.96 4.13 16.10
N CYS A 12 5.72 4.11 16.62
CA CYS A 12 5.33 3.13 17.64
C CYS A 12 5.10 1.69 17.10
N LEU A 13 5.50 1.43 15.84
CA LEU A 13 5.26 0.17 15.11
C LEU A 13 6.54 -0.59 14.75
N PHE A 14 7.69 -0.27 15.35
CA PHE A 14 8.93 -1.00 15.10
C PHE A 14 9.01 -2.39 15.78
N VAL A 15 7.94 -2.80 16.49
CA VAL A 15 7.89 -4.09 17.22
C VAL A 15 6.58 -4.85 16.92
N THR A 16 6.31 -5.22 15.66
CA THR A 16 5.53 -6.45 15.30
C THR A 16 5.60 -6.83 13.80
N TYR A 17 6.58 -7.66 13.45
CA TYR A 17 6.40 -8.96 12.78
C TYR A 17 5.44 -9.09 11.57
N LEU A 18 5.76 -8.53 10.39
CA LEU A 18 5.21 -8.82 9.03
C LEU A 18 3.69 -8.69 8.78
N GLN A 19 2.84 -9.09 9.72
CA GLN A 19 1.39 -9.07 9.64
C GLN A 19 0.82 -7.65 9.63
N ASP A 20 1.39 -6.75 10.44
CA ASP A 20 1.00 -5.34 10.43
C ASP A 20 1.42 -4.67 9.11
N HIS A 21 2.57 -5.06 8.57
CA HIS A 21 3.01 -4.59 7.26
C HIS A 21 2.08 -5.07 6.14
N LEU A 22 1.63 -6.33 6.19
CA LEU A 22 0.62 -6.86 5.27
C LEU A 22 -0.72 -6.12 5.41
N ALA A 23 -1.13 -5.78 6.64
CA ALA A 23 -2.32 -4.97 6.86
C ALA A 23 -2.19 -3.59 6.22
N GLN A 24 -1.07 -2.89 6.45
CA GLN A 24 -0.83 -1.56 5.88
C GLN A 24 -0.82 -1.58 4.34
N MET A 25 -0.24 -2.62 3.73
CA MET A 25 -0.33 -2.83 2.28
C MET A 25 -1.78 -3.01 1.82
N MET A 26 -2.58 -3.80 2.54
CA MET A 26 -3.99 -4.01 2.19
C MET A 26 -4.88 -2.80 2.46
N GLU A 27 -4.52 -1.95 3.42
CA GLU A 27 -5.23 -0.71 3.73
C GLU A 27 -5.04 0.35 2.63
N THR A 28 -3.85 0.42 2.06
CA THR A 28 -3.45 1.41 1.06
C THR A 28 -3.74 0.97 -0.38
N LEU A 29 -3.48 -0.30 -0.71
CA LEU A 29 -3.63 -0.85 -2.06
C LEU A 29 -4.95 -1.63 -2.25
N GLY A 30 -5.69 -1.84 -1.17
CA GLY A 30 -6.93 -2.61 -1.18
C GLY A 30 -6.72 -4.11 -0.95
N LYS A 31 -7.80 -4.89 -1.14
CA LYS A 31 -7.80 -6.31 -0.80
C LYS A 31 -6.87 -7.09 -1.75
N MET A 32 -5.88 -7.77 -1.18
CA MET A 32 -4.96 -8.62 -1.94
C MET A 32 -5.71 -9.79 -2.61
N PRO A 33 -5.46 -10.09 -3.90
CA PRO A 33 -6.08 -11.20 -4.59
C PRO A 33 -5.74 -12.53 -3.91
N ARG A 34 -6.74 -13.41 -3.80
CA ARG A 34 -6.63 -14.70 -3.11
C ARG A 34 -5.46 -15.55 -3.60
N LYS A 35 -5.20 -15.55 -4.91
CA LYS A 35 -4.08 -16.28 -5.53
C LYS A 35 -2.74 -15.88 -4.91
N MET A 36 -2.53 -14.59 -4.67
CA MET A 36 -1.32 -14.06 -4.05
C MET A 36 -1.30 -14.29 -2.54
N ALA A 37 -2.44 -14.11 -1.87
CA ALA A 37 -2.55 -14.35 -0.43
C ALA A 37 -2.21 -15.80 -0.05
N THR A 38 -2.54 -16.78 -0.90
CA THR A 38 -2.30 -18.22 -0.64
C THR A 38 -1.04 -18.78 -1.28
N SER A 39 -0.33 -18.05 -2.15
CA SER A 39 0.83 -18.59 -2.87
C SER A 39 2.09 -18.70 -2.00
N GLY A 40 2.21 -17.89 -0.95
CA GLY A 40 3.41 -17.86 -0.11
C GLY A 40 3.58 -19.08 0.80
N THR A 41 4.82 -19.50 1.06
CA THR A 41 5.15 -20.64 1.95
C THR A 41 4.61 -20.47 3.37
N ARG A 42 4.62 -19.22 3.88
CA ARG A 42 4.09 -18.86 5.20
C ARG A 42 2.68 -18.25 5.14
N SER A 43 2.00 -18.33 4.00
CA SER A 43 0.66 -17.73 3.81
C SER A 43 -0.35 -18.21 4.86
N LYS A 44 -0.27 -19.48 5.26
CA LYS A 44 -1.17 -20.10 6.25
C LYS A 44 -1.09 -19.47 7.63
N ASP A 45 0.01 -18.83 8.00
CA ASP A 45 0.17 -18.21 9.32
C ASP A 45 -0.48 -16.82 9.36
N TYR A 46 -0.54 -16.14 8.23
CA TYR A 46 -1.02 -14.76 8.13
C TYR A 46 -2.46 -14.64 7.57
N PHE A 47 -2.82 -15.47 6.59
CA PHE A 47 -4.07 -15.40 5.85
C PHE A 47 -5.01 -16.57 6.14
N ASP A 48 -6.31 -16.30 6.13
CA ASP A 48 -7.38 -17.30 6.17
C ASP A 48 -7.68 -17.86 4.76
N ARG A 49 -8.49 -18.91 4.67
CA ARG A 49 -8.93 -19.56 3.41
C ARG A 49 -9.58 -18.59 2.41
N TYR A 50 -10.09 -17.46 2.91
CA TYR A 50 -10.74 -16.39 2.13
C TYR A 50 -9.77 -15.28 1.69
N GLY A 51 -8.50 -15.30 2.13
CA GLY A 51 -7.49 -14.29 1.83
C GLY A 51 -7.50 -13.08 2.77
N ASP A 52 -8.17 -13.17 3.92
CA ASP A 52 -8.21 -12.13 4.94
C ASP A 52 -7.15 -12.39 6.03
N LEU A 53 -6.64 -11.33 6.66
CA LEU A 53 -5.64 -11.45 7.72
C LEU A 53 -6.26 -12.05 8.99
N LYS A 54 -5.64 -13.11 9.53
CA LYS A 54 -6.16 -13.84 10.69
C LYS A 54 -6.25 -12.99 11.96
N ARG A 55 -5.22 -12.16 12.21
CA ARG A 55 -5.12 -11.34 13.42
C ARG A 55 -5.85 -10.00 13.29
N ILE A 56 -5.90 -9.44 12.08
CA ILE A 56 -6.43 -8.09 11.81
C ILE A 56 -7.69 -8.25 10.96
N LYS A 57 -8.85 -8.25 11.63
CA LYS A 57 -10.16 -8.39 10.99
C LYS A 57 -10.77 -7.07 10.54
N ARG A 58 -10.27 -5.94 11.06
CA ARG A 58 -10.76 -4.58 10.74
C ARG A 58 -9.63 -3.83 10.06
N LEU A 59 -9.64 -3.81 8.75
CA LEU A 59 -8.76 -2.98 7.93
C LEU A 59 -9.46 -1.65 7.68
N LYS A 60 -8.77 -0.54 7.89
CA LYS A 60 -9.27 0.79 7.50
C LYS A 60 -8.70 1.13 6.13
N PHE A 61 -9.54 1.11 5.12
CA PHE A 61 -9.12 1.49 3.78
C PHE A 61 -8.79 2.98 3.74
N TRP A 62 -7.54 3.28 3.43
CA TRP A 62 -7.04 4.63 3.25
C TRP A 62 -6.25 4.69 1.94
N PRO A 63 -6.92 5.03 0.84
CA PRO A 63 -6.29 5.03 -0.47
C PRO A 63 -5.22 6.13 -0.56
N VAL A 64 -4.23 5.90 -1.41
CA VAL A 64 -3.01 6.72 -1.52
C VAL A 64 -3.32 8.16 -1.91
N ASP A 65 -4.31 8.37 -2.78
CA ASP A 65 -4.83 9.68 -3.17
C ASP A 65 -5.23 10.54 -1.96
N ARG A 66 -6.00 9.98 -1.02
CA ARG A 66 -6.41 10.68 0.21
C ARG A 66 -5.23 10.94 1.13
N ILE A 67 -4.29 10.02 1.23
CA ILE A 67 -3.09 10.23 2.04
C ILE A 67 -2.28 11.40 1.46
N LEU A 68 -2.15 11.48 0.13
CA LEU A 68 -1.43 12.58 -0.53
C LEU A 68 -2.11 13.93 -0.30
N VAL A 69 -3.44 14.00 -0.43
CA VAL A 69 -4.18 15.24 -0.21
C VAL A 69 -4.20 15.63 1.28
N GLU A 70 -4.54 14.71 2.18
CA GLU A 70 -4.74 15.02 3.61
C GLU A 70 -3.43 15.13 4.42
N ARG A 71 -2.38 14.40 4.03
CA ARG A 71 -1.11 14.36 4.78
C ARG A 71 0.03 15.12 4.13
N PHE A 72 0.02 15.22 2.81
CA PHE A 72 1.08 15.87 2.04
C PHE A 72 0.63 17.17 1.38
N ASP A 73 -0.61 17.62 1.63
CA ASP A 73 -1.21 18.84 1.06
C ASP A 73 -1.10 18.91 -0.48
N PHE A 74 -1.17 17.75 -1.14
CA PHE A 74 -1.25 17.71 -2.61
C PHE A 74 -2.60 18.21 -3.09
N THR A 75 -2.60 18.81 -4.27
CA THR A 75 -3.86 19.10 -4.97
C THR A 75 -4.49 17.79 -5.44
N GLU A 76 -5.82 17.70 -5.48
CA GLU A 76 -6.53 16.52 -6.00
C GLU A 76 -6.03 16.05 -7.39
N PRO A 77 -5.79 16.92 -8.40
CA PRO A 77 -5.28 16.48 -9.69
C PRO A 77 -3.85 15.93 -9.63
N ASP A 78 -2.96 16.52 -8.83
CA ASP A 78 -1.58 16.04 -8.69
C ASP A 78 -1.53 14.72 -7.93
N ALA A 79 -2.32 14.61 -6.85
CA ALA A 79 -2.47 13.38 -6.08
C ALA A 79 -3.00 12.24 -6.95
N LYS A 80 -3.96 12.54 -7.85
CA LYS A 80 -4.48 11.57 -8.80
C LYS A 80 -3.43 11.15 -9.82
N GLY A 81 -2.71 12.10 -10.43
CA GLY A 81 -1.63 11.78 -11.38
C GLY A 81 -0.51 10.93 -10.76
N PHE A 82 -0.16 11.20 -9.49
CA PHE A 82 0.82 10.40 -8.76
C PHE A 82 0.28 9.02 -8.35
N THR A 83 -0.99 8.94 -7.97
CA THR A 83 -1.64 7.66 -7.65
C THR A 83 -1.74 6.78 -8.90
N ASP A 84 -2.08 7.35 -10.06
CA ASP A 84 -2.13 6.66 -11.35
C ASP A 84 -0.75 6.09 -11.74
N PHE A 85 0.34 6.77 -11.35
CA PHE A 85 1.71 6.28 -11.50
C PHE A 85 2.06 5.15 -10.52
N LEU A 86 1.71 5.30 -9.23
CA LEU A 86 2.07 4.34 -8.18
C LEU A 86 1.25 3.05 -8.21
N GLN A 87 -0.03 3.12 -8.56
CA GLN A 87 -0.97 2.00 -8.54
C GLN A 87 -0.48 0.79 -9.38
N PRO A 88 -0.02 0.92 -10.64
CA PRO A 88 0.49 -0.21 -11.40
C PRO A 88 1.83 -0.73 -10.87
N ILE A 89 2.67 0.13 -10.28
CA ILE A 89 3.97 -0.26 -9.70
C ILE A 89 3.77 -1.10 -8.43
N LEU A 90 2.75 -0.78 -7.65
CA LEU A 90 2.42 -1.42 -6.38
C LEU A 90 1.41 -2.58 -6.52
N ASP A 91 1.11 -3.04 -7.73
CA ASP A 91 0.22 -4.19 -7.93
C ASP A 91 0.76 -5.44 -7.21
N PHE A 92 -0.13 -6.18 -6.54
CA PHE A 92 0.21 -7.43 -5.88
C PHE A 92 0.73 -8.49 -6.87
N THR A 93 0.22 -8.44 -8.11
CA THR A 93 0.57 -9.37 -9.19
C THR A 93 1.83 -8.87 -9.89
N PRO A 94 2.96 -9.60 -9.84
CA PRO A 94 4.20 -9.16 -10.46
C PRO A 94 4.09 -9.03 -11.99
N GLU A 95 3.20 -9.80 -12.62
CA GLU A 95 2.95 -9.77 -14.08
C GLU A 95 2.35 -8.44 -14.55
N ASN A 96 1.58 -7.76 -13.68
CA ASN A 96 0.98 -6.47 -13.99
C ASN A 96 1.93 -5.30 -13.75
N ARG A 97 3.07 -5.54 -13.07
CA ARG A 97 3.99 -4.45 -12.72
C ARG A 97 4.73 -3.98 -13.97
N PRO A 98 4.65 -2.69 -14.32
CA PRO A 98 5.40 -2.14 -15.44
C PRO A 98 6.90 -2.23 -15.14
N SER A 99 7.68 -2.46 -16.20
CA SER A 99 9.14 -2.36 -16.11
C SER A 99 9.56 -0.93 -15.78
N ALA A 100 10.71 -0.75 -15.11
CA ALA A 100 11.24 0.58 -14.78
C ALA A 100 11.33 1.50 -16.01
N MET A 101 11.65 0.94 -17.18
CA MET A 101 11.70 1.67 -18.45
C MET A 101 10.35 2.22 -18.90
N GLN A 102 9.26 1.49 -18.62
CA GLN A 102 7.89 1.96 -18.88
C GLN A 102 7.45 3.01 -17.87
N CYS A 103 7.84 2.86 -16.59
CA CYS A 103 7.57 3.86 -15.56
C CYS A 103 8.19 5.23 -15.89
N LEU A 104 9.40 5.24 -16.47
CA LEU A 104 10.06 6.49 -16.90
C LEU A 104 9.32 7.24 -18.01
N LYS A 105 8.42 6.57 -18.76
CA LYS A 105 7.61 7.21 -19.81
C LYS A 105 6.30 7.78 -19.29
N HIS A 106 6.00 7.63 -18.01
CA HIS A 106 4.73 8.06 -17.45
C HIS A 106 4.60 9.59 -17.50
N PRO A 107 3.43 10.14 -17.90
CA PRO A 107 3.21 11.58 -18.01
C PRO A 107 3.36 12.35 -16.69
N TRP A 108 3.40 11.65 -15.55
CA TRP A 108 3.67 12.28 -14.25
C TRP A 108 5.14 12.64 -14.04
N LEU A 109 6.07 11.98 -14.75
CA LEU A 109 7.52 12.22 -14.63
C LEU A 109 8.07 13.21 -15.68
N ASN A 110 7.28 13.55 -16.71
CA ASN A 110 7.65 14.44 -17.82
C ASN A 110 6.92 15.78 -17.71
#